data_AF-A0A2S3UN88-F1
#
_entry.id   AF-A0A2S3UN88-F1
#
_cell.length_a   1.000
_cell.length_b   1.000
_cell.length_c   1.000
_cell.angle_alpha   90.00
_cell.angle_beta   90.00
_cell.angle_gamma   90.00
#
_symmetry.space_group_name_H-M   'P 1'
#
loop_
_entity.id
_entity.type
_entity.pdbx_description
1 polymer ?
#
loop_
_entity_poly.entity_id
_entity_poly.type
_entity_poly.pdbx_seq_one_letter_code
_entity_poly.pdbx_strand_id
1 'polypeptide(L)'
;MTVHVLGCRAKRTFLHLSFANPALALAGVVRVFSILLLVFAVFAPAHADAEEWVVKRVSGTAYFVAPGIDAFRVGKGMVFQKGYTLGTRSGARVLVARGNESIAVGPNTTFAISLYRSQGARTTLLQRKGTIGVDVQKRQRPHFTVETPFFAALVKGTKFEVQVGNGQARVSVERGIVAVEDFASGERTDLKAGQYAASAPSTKIGLSVGGRTKPSVRPGTSRPPAFETPPVENVPSATTSPNTGNGQSDDKGNSSGNGNSNAGGNGKSNAGGNGNNNAGGNGNGNAGGNGDSNAGGNDNGNAGGNGNSNAGGNGNGNAGGNGNSNAGGNGNGNAGGNGNSNTGGNGNSNAGGNGNGNSKK
;
A
#
# COMPACT_ATOMS: atom_id res chain seq x y z
N MET A 1 -8.00 -123.87 27.25
CA MET A 1 -7.31 -123.13 26.17
C MET A 1 -7.94 -121.75 26.08
N THR A 2 -7.10 -120.74 26.23
CA THR A 2 -7.35 -119.28 26.26
C THR A 2 -8.01 -118.75 24.97
N VAL A 3 -8.61 -117.54 25.00
CA VAL A 3 -8.48 -116.45 23.99
C VAL A 3 -9.47 -115.27 24.22
N HIS A 4 -8.93 -114.03 24.12
CA HIS A 4 -9.46 -112.71 23.66
C HIS A 4 -10.83 -112.14 24.16
N VAL A 5 -11.26 -110.86 24.00
CA VAL A 5 -10.88 -109.56 23.37
C VAL A 5 -11.53 -108.44 24.25
N LEU A 6 -11.08 -107.16 24.23
CA LEU A 6 -11.87 -105.94 23.85
C LEU A 6 -11.11 -104.64 24.18
N GLY A 7 -11.30 -103.59 23.36
CA GLY A 7 -10.72 -102.25 23.56
C GLY A 7 -11.65 -101.22 24.23
N CYS A 8 -11.12 -100.08 24.70
CA CYS A 8 -11.89 -98.86 25.00
C CYS A 8 -11.00 -97.58 25.10
N ARG A 9 -11.63 -96.42 24.87
CA ARG A 9 -11.13 -95.02 24.77
C ARG A 9 -10.69 -94.36 26.09
N ALA A 10 -9.80 -93.35 26.02
CA ALA A 10 -9.90 -91.99 26.63
C ALA A 10 -8.58 -91.19 26.38
N LYS A 11 -8.57 -89.98 25.78
CA LYS A 11 -8.75 -88.59 26.28
C LYS A 11 -7.75 -88.09 27.37
N ARG A 12 -6.90 -87.12 26.93
CA ARG A 12 -6.31 -85.90 27.55
C ARG A 12 -6.00 -85.87 29.06
N THR A 13 -4.82 -85.31 29.44
CA THR A 13 -4.63 -84.11 30.34
C THR A 13 -3.13 -83.91 30.73
N PHE A 14 -2.66 -82.63 30.67
CA PHE A 14 -1.51 -81.90 31.29
C PHE A 14 -0.19 -82.59 31.73
N LEU A 15 0.97 -81.94 31.45
CA LEU A 15 1.80 -81.29 32.50
C LEU A 15 2.93 -80.39 31.93
N HIS A 16 3.30 -79.40 32.74
CA HIS A 16 4.36 -78.39 32.58
C HIS A 16 5.78 -79.00 32.66
N LEU A 17 6.73 -78.51 31.84
CA LEU A 17 8.17 -78.54 32.16
C LEU A 17 8.81 -77.19 31.80
N SER A 18 9.50 -76.62 32.80
CA SER A 18 10.38 -75.46 32.68
C SER A 18 11.82 -75.94 32.72
N PHE A 19 12.66 -75.60 31.74
CA PHE A 19 14.12 -75.51 31.88
C PHE A 19 14.69 -74.57 30.81
N ALA A 20 15.82 -73.95 31.15
CA ALA A 20 16.28 -72.65 30.68
C ALA A 20 17.05 -72.61 29.33
N ASN A 21 17.10 -71.40 28.77
CA ASN A 21 17.96 -70.81 27.70
C ASN A 21 19.38 -71.41 27.57
N PRO A 22 20.10 -71.31 26.42
CA PRO A 22 20.26 -70.06 25.63
C PRO A 22 20.55 -70.21 24.10
N ALA A 23 20.46 -69.10 23.35
CA ALA A 23 21.30 -68.70 22.18
C ALA A 23 20.49 -67.76 21.25
N LEU A 24 20.64 -66.43 21.38
CA LEU A 24 21.54 -65.57 20.60
C LEU A 24 21.30 -65.50 19.08
N ALA A 25 21.27 -64.24 18.63
CA ALA A 25 21.47 -63.75 17.26
C ALA A 25 20.28 -63.75 16.28
N LEU A 26 19.40 -62.73 16.39
CA LEU A 26 18.96 -61.95 15.22
C LEU A 26 18.28 -60.63 15.67
N ALA A 27 19.07 -59.63 16.09
CA ALA A 27 18.52 -58.31 16.50
C ALA A 27 19.40 -57.13 16.06
N GLY A 28 20.04 -57.23 14.89
CA GLY A 28 20.96 -56.21 14.38
C GLY A 28 20.38 -55.22 13.37
N VAL A 29 19.29 -55.54 12.66
CA VAL A 29 18.89 -54.77 11.46
C VAL A 29 17.64 -53.89 11.67
N VAL A 30 16.79 -54.21 12.65
CA VAL A 30 15.54 -53.45 12.87
C VAL A 30 15.73 -52.22 13.78
N ARG A 31 16.83 -52.13 14.54
CA ARG A 31 17.08 -50.99 15.46
C ARG A 31 17.72 -49.76 14.79
N VAL A 32 18.31 -49.90 13.60
CA VAL A 32 18.95 -48.76 12.91
C VAL A 32 17.92 -47.86 12.23
N PHE A 33 16.79 -48.41 11.77
CA PHE A 33 15.71 -47.62 11.16
C PHE A 33 14.85 -46.85 12.17
N SER A 34 14.68 -47.35 13.40
CA SER A 34 13.91 -46.65 14.44
C SER A 34 14.67 -45.50 15.12
N ILE A 35 16.01 -45.48 15.04
CA ILE A 35 16.81 -44.35 15.54
C ILE A 35 16.91 -43.25 14.46
N LEU A 36 16.89 -43.60 13.18
CA LEU A 36 16.94 -42.61 12.09
C LEU A 36 15.63 -41.80 11.97
N LEU A 37 14.48 -42.39 12.32
CA LEU A 37 13.19 -41.68 12.30
C LEU A 37 12.96 -40.79 13.54
N LEU A 38 13.69 -41.01 14.63
CA LEU A 38 13.61 -40.19 15.85
C LEU A 38 14.60 -39.00 15.84
N VAL A 39 15.65 -39.07 15.02
CA VAL A 39 16.60 -37.96 14.83
C VAL A 39 16.09 -36.92 13.82
N PHE A 40 15.12 -37.27 12.96
CA PHE A 40 14.51 -36.33 12.01
C PHE A 40 13.39 -35.44 12.61
N ALA A 41 12.93 -35.74 13.83
CA ALA A 41 11.82 -35.01 14.47
C ALA A 41 12.26 -33.79 15.32
N VAL A 42 13.55 -33.50 15.43
CA VAL A 42 14.07 -32.39 16.27
C VAL A 42 14.41 -31.13 15.46
N PHE A 43 14.42 -31.20 14.13
CA PHE A 43 14.47 -30.01 13.27
C PHE A 43 13.05 -29.56 12.88
N ALA A 44 12.25 -29.18 13.87
CA ALA A 44 11.21 -28.21 13.59
C ALA A 44 11.94 -26.95 13.07
N PRO A 45 11.60 -26.40 11.89
CA PRO A 45 12.07 -25.08 11.55
C PRO A 45 11.62 -24.18 12.69
N ALA A 46 12.57 -23.58 13.41
CA ALA A 46 12.25 -22.46 14.28
C ALA A 46 11.65 -21.41 13.36
N HIS A 47 10.32 -21.35 13.32
CA HIS A 47 9.61 -20.25 12.70
C HIS A 47 10.20 -19.01 13.37
N ALA A 48 10.89 -18.19 12.58
CA ALA A 48 11.28 -16.87 13.03
C ALA A 48 9.98 -16.09 13.22
N ASP A 49 9.33 -16.29 14.37
CA ASP A 49 8.23 -15.46 14.81
C ASP A 49 8.73 -14.02 14.71
N ALA A 50 8.08 -13.25 13.84
CA ALA A 50 8.34 -11.84 13.78
C ALA A 50 7.94 -11.30 15.14
N GLU A 51 8.93 -11.06 16.01
CA GLU A 51 8.68 -10.49 17.34
C GLU A 51 7.73 -9.31 17.18
N GLU A 52 6.71 -9.24 18.02
CA GLU A 52 5.74 -8.16 17.92
C GLU A 52 6.27 -6.90 18.60
N TRP A 53 5.82 -5.73 18.15
CA TRP A 53 6.09 -4.48 18.87
C TRP A 53 5.24 -4.46 20.13
N VAL A 54 5.88 -4.41 21.30
CA VAL A 54 5.18 -4.42 22.59
C VAL A 54 5.48 -3.15 23.35
N VAL A 55 4.43 -2.58 23.96
CA VAL A 55 4.55 -1.43 24.85
C VAL A 55 5.28 -1.85 26.12
N LYS A 56 6.51 -1.37 26.30
CA LYS A 56 7.34 -1.67 27.48
C LYS A 56 7.12 -0.67 28.61
N ARG A 57 6.81 0.59 28.29
CA ARG A 57 6.58 1.66 29.27
C ARG A 57 5.55 2.66 28.74
N VAL A 58 4.69 3.14 29.63
CA VAL A 58 3.78 4.27 29.39
C VAL A 58 3.88 5.21 30.58
N SER A 59 4.03 6.50 30.32
CA SER A 59 3.84 7.59 31.28
C SER A 59 2.83 8.57 30.68
N GLY A 60 1.90 9.06 31.48
CA GLY A 60 0.79 9.91 31.01
C GLY A 60 -0.28 9.15 30.23
N THR A 61 -0.88 9.81 29.24
CA THR A 61 -2.04 9.31 28.50
C THR A 61 -1.71 9.10 27.01
N ALA A 62 -1.84 7.86 26.55
CA ALA A 62 -1.68 7.46 25.16
C ALA A 62 -2.82 6.55 24.72
N TYR A 63 -3.11 6.53 23.42
CA TYR A 63 -4.20 5.75 22.83
C TYR A 63 -3.72 5.02 21.58
N PHE A 64 -4.31 3.85 21.34
CA PHE A 64 -4.31 3.21 20.04
C PHE A 64 -5.61 3.52 19.32
N VAL A 65 -5.52 3.71 18.01
CA VAL A 65 -6.66 3.90 17.10
C VAL A 65 -6.44 2.99 15.90
N ALA A 66 -7.50 2.32 15.45
CA ALA A 66 -7.47 1.50 14.24
C ALA A 66 -8.72 1.78 13.40
N PRO A 67 -8.71 1.51 12.08
CA PRO A 67 -9.90 1.65 11.25
C PRO A 67 -11.07 0.85 11.82
N GLY A 68 -12.21 1.50 12.07
CA GLY A 68 -13.41 0.87 12.62
C GLY A 68 -13.37 0.55 14.12
N ILE A 69 -12.34 0.99 14.85
CA ILE A 69 -12.22 0.79 16.30
C ILE A 69 -11.99 2.14 16.99
N ASP A 70 -12.83 2.43 17.99
CA ASP A 70 -12.68 3.62 18.82
C ASP A 70 -11.32 3.66 19.53
N ALA A 71 -10.86 4.87 19.82
CA ALA A 71 -9.60 5.08 20.50
C ALA A 71 -9.62 4.42 21.90
N PHE A 72 -8.67 3.51 22.16
CA PHE A 72 -8.56 2.84 23.47
C PHE A 72 -7.19 3.11 24.11
N ARG A 73 -7.17 3.15 25.44
CA ARG A 73 -6.00 3.57 26.20
C ARG A 73 -4.88 2.54 26.11
N VAL A 74 -3.66 3.01 25.90
CA VAL A 74 -2.45 2.20 25.81
C VAL A 74 -1.93 1.88 27.22
N GLY A 75 -1.65 0.59 27.45
CA GLY A 75 -1.05 0.06 28.67
C GLY A 75 0.24 -0.72 28.40
N LYS A 76 1.05 -0.91 29.45
CA LYS A 76 2.24 -1.78 29.38
C LYS A 76 1.83 -3.21 29.04
N GLY A 77 2.59 -3.87 28.18
CA GLY A 77 2.35 -5.24 27.72
C GLY A 77 1.44 -5.33 26.49
N MET A 78 0.74 -4.24 26.12
CA MET A 78 -0.08 -4.25 24.91
C MET A 78 0.78 -4.33 23.66
N VAL A 79 0.28 -5.08 22.68
CA VAL A 79 0.89 -5.20 21.35
C VAL A 79 0.52 -3.99 20.51
N PHE A 80 1.51 -3.37 19.89
CA PHE A 80 1.33 -2.34 18.88
C PHE A 80 1.25 -3.00 17.51
N GLN A 81 0.03 -3.32 17.09
CA GLN A 81 -0.22 -4.04 15.85
C GLN A 81 0.01 -3.15 14.61
N LYS A 82 0.27 -3.80 13.48
CA LYS A 82 0.32 -3.11 12.17
C LYS A 82 -1.06 -2.55 11.85
N GLY A 83 -1.11 -1.37 11.24
CA GLY A 83 -2.35 -0.64 10.98
C GLY A 83 -2.85 0.21 12.15
N TYR A 84 -2.33 0.00 13.37
CA TYR A 84 -2.71 0.82 14.51
C TYR A 84 -1.95 2.16 14.46
N THR A 85 -2.61 3.20 14.94
CA THR A 85 -2.04 4.52 15.20
C THR A 85 -1.85 4.69 16.69
N LEU A 86 -0.64 5.00 17.14
CA LEU A 86 -0.34 5.42 18.50
C LEU A 86 -0.40 6.95 18.59
N GLY A 87 -1.21 7.47 19.52
CA GLY A 87 -1.29 8.89 19.84
C GLY A 87 -0.92 9.18 21.30
N THR A 88 -0.02 10.13 21.55
CA THR A 88 0.36 10.59 22.89
C THR A 88 -0.13 12.02 23.16
N ARG A 89 -0.59 12.29 24.39
CA ARG A 89 -0.92 13.66 24.84
C ARG A 89 0.33 14.45 25.27
N SER A 90 0.17 15.72 25.65
CA SER A 90 1.24 16.70 25.92
C SER A 90 2.22 16.35 27.05
N GLY A 91 1.84 15.49 27.98
CA GLY A 91 2.73 14.97 29.04
C GLY A 91 3.12 13.50 28.87
N ALA A 92 2.65 12.86 27.80
CA ALA A 92 2.75 11.41 27.68
C ALA A 92 4.05 10.98 26.99
N ARG A 93 4.60 9.85 27.44
CA ARG A 93 5.75 9.17 26.84
C ARG A 93 5.49 7.68 26.78
N VAL A 94 5.84 7.06 25.66
CA VAL A 94 5.68 5.61 25.46
C VAL A 94 6.99 5.02 24.98
N LEU A 95 7.36 3.84 25.47
CA LEU A 95 8.43 3.04 24.91
C LEU A 95 7.83 1.77 24.33
N VAL A 96 7.99 1.57 23.03
CA VAL A 96 7.61 0.36 22.31
C VAL A 96 8.87 -0.36 21.85
N ALA A 97 8.92 -1.69 21.98
CA ALA A 97 10.11 -2.45 21.62
C ALA A 97 9.76 -3.80 21.00
N ARG A 98 10.65 -4.27 20.14
CA ARG A 98 10.63 -5.56 19.44
C ARG A 98 12.05 -6.11 19.43
N GLY A 99 12.32 -7.20 20.14
CA GLY A 99 13.69 -7.69 20.33
C GLY A 99 14.62 -6.60 20.88
N ASN A 100 15.69 -6.29 20.14
CA ASN A 100 16.62 -5.20 20.48
C ASN A 100 16.36 -3.93 19.65
N GLU A 101 15.19 -3.81 19.02
CA GLU A 101 14.73 -2.57 18.40
C GLU A 101 13.79 -1.84 19.36
N SER A 102 13.85 -0.51 19.39
CA SER A 102 12.97 0.30 20.25
C SER A 102 12.57 1.61 19.60
N ILE A 103 11.38 2.09 19.97
CA ILE A 103 10.83 3.37 19.58
C ILE A 103 10.42 4.10 20.87
N ALA A 104 11.15 5.16 21.21
CA ALA A 104 10.80 6.11 22.24
C ALA A 104 9.87 7.18 21.65
N VAL A 105 8.68 7.32 22.21
CA VAL A 105 7.62 8.19 21.71
C VAL A 105 7.48 9.36 22.66
N GLY A 106 7.68 10.57 22.13
CA GLY A 106 7.56 11.81 22.87
C GLY A 106 6.10 12.26 23.06
N PRO A 107 5.91 13.43 23.68
CA PRO A 107 4.59 14.06 23.79
C PRO A 107 4.00 14.48 22.44
N ASN A 108 2.68 14.67 22.40
CA ASN A 108 1.95 15.19 21.23
C ASN A 108 2.26 14.47 19.91
N THR A 109 2.57 13.18 20.00
CA THR A 109 3.08 12.38 18.88
C THR A 109 1.98 11.50 18.33
N THR A 110 1.93 11.39 17.00
CA THR A 110 0.98 10.52 16.31
C THR A 110 1.69 9.82 15.16
N PHE A 111 1.75 8.49 15.22
CA PHE A 111 2.29 7.67 14.15
C PHE A 111 1.67 6.29 14.11
N ALA A 112 1.75 5.62 12.96
CA ALA A 112 1.28 4.27 12.77
C ALA A 112 2.40 3.33 12.32
N ILE A 113 2.26 2.04 12.58
CA ILE A 113 3.02 1.01 11.86
C ILE A 113 2.23 0.68 10.59
N SER A 114 2.82 0.85 9.41
CA SER A 114 2.13 0.61 8.15
C SER A 114 1.66 -0.85 8.03
N LEU A 115 0.37 -1.06 7.77
CA LEU A 115 -0.20 -2.37 7.49
C LEU A 115 0.37 -2.97 6.20
N TYR A 116 0.49 -2.16 5.15
CA TYR A 116 0.86 -2.62 3.81
C TYR A 116 2.36 -2.67 3.57
N ARG A 117 3.14 -1.81 4.24
CA ARG A 117 4.60 -1.67 4.00
C ARG A 117 5.47 -2.37 5.05
N SER A 118 4.89 -2.79 6.18
CA SER A 118 5.61 -3.55 7.21
C SER A 118 5.39 -5.06 7.02
N GLN A 119 6.30 -5.73 6.32
CA GLN A 119 6.23 -7.16 6.00
C GLN A 119 7.51 -7.90 6.43
N GLY A 120 7.35 -9.09 7.02
CA GLY A 120 8.47 -9.84 7.60
C GLY A 120 9.29 -8.98 8.56
N ALA A 121 10.60 -8.88 8.32
CA ALA A 121 11.50 -8.06 9.12
C ALA A 121 11.43 -6.54 8.83
N ARG A 122 10.73 -6.11 7.76
CA ARG A 122 10.62 -4.70 7.38
C ARG A 122 9.58 -3.98 8.25
N THR A 123 9.93 -2.79 8.72
CA THR A 123 9.05 -1.89 9.48
C THR A 123 8.99 -0.53 8.82
N THR A 124 7.78 -0.05 8.53
CA THR A 124 7.57 1.32 8.04
C THR A 124 6.69 2.06 9.04
N LEU A 125 7.23 3.13 9.63
CA LEU A 125 6.49 4.04 10.48
C LEU A 125 5.93 5.19 9.65
N LEU A 126 4.66 5.53 9.86
CA LEU A 126 3.97 6.65 9.21
C LEU A 126 3.73 7.72 10.27
N GLN A 127 4.62 8.70 10.39
CA GLN A 127 4.59 9.73 11.43
C GLN A 127 3.89 10.98 10.93
N ARG A 128 2.81 11.38 11.62
CA ARG A 128 2.03 12.59 11.30
C ARG A 128 2.56 13.83 12.03
N LYS A 129 2.92 13.69 13.30
CA LYS A 129 3.39 14.78 14.16
C LYS A 129 4.15 14.29 15.40
N GLY A 130 4.82 15.20 16.08
CA GLY A 130 5.53 14.98 17.34
C GLY A 130 6.91 14.38 17.12
N THR A 131 7.42 13.69 18.14
CA THR A 131 8.81 13.23 18.18
C THR A 131 8.88 11.73 18.44
N ILE A 132 9.67 11.02 17.62
CA ILE A 132 10.05 9.63 17.88
C ILE A 132 11.57 9.50 17.85
N GLY A 133 12.12 8.80 18.85
CA GLY A 133 13.48 8.29 18.85
C GLY A 133 13.47 6.81 18.51
N VAL A 134 14.28 6.38 17.56
CA VAL A 134 14.32 4.99 17.10
C VAL A 134 15.72 4.44 17.30
N ASP A 135 15.82 3.26 17.91
CA ASP A 135 17.05 2.44 17.92
C ASP A 135 16.75 1.15 17.15
N VAL A 136 17.43 0.98 16.02
CA VAL A 136 17.24 -0.11 15.07
C VAL A 136 18.48 -0.99 15.04
N GLN A 137 18.30 -2.30 15.06
CA GLN A 137 19.41 -3.24 14.95
C GLN A 137 20.09 -3.17 13.57
N LYS A 138 21.40 -3.43 13.53
CA LYS A 138 22.14 -3.52 12.28
C LYS A 138 21.75 -4.77 11.49
N ARG A 139 21.47 -4.59 10.19
CA ARG A 139 21.17 -5.65 9.23
C ARG A 139 21.90 -5.40 7.92
N GLN A 140 22.01 -6.42 7.07
CA GLN A 140 22.70 -6.34 5.77
C GLN A 140 21.96 -5.44 4.75
N ARG A 141 20.63 -5.31 4.86
CA ARG A 141 19.78 -4.50 3.97
C ARG A 141 18.93 -3.51 4.77
N PRO A 142 18.43 -2.42 4.16
CA PRO A 142 17.45 -1.56 4.81
C PRO A 142 16.21 -2.36 5.14
N HIS A 143 15.74 -2.18 6.36
CA HIS A 143 14.59 -2.88 6.89
C HIS A 143 13.73 -1.97 7.75
N PHE A 144 14.09 -0.70 7.87
CA PHE A 144 13.32 0.24 8.66
C PHE A 144 13.21 1.56 7.91
N THR A 145 12.01 2.11 7.90
CA THR A 145 11.69 3.37 7.22
C THR A 145 10.80 4.20 8.14
N VAL A 146 11.10 5.49 8.26
CA VAL A 146 10.17 6.48 8.83
C VAL A 146 9.73 7.39 7.70
N GLU A 147 8.42 7.46 7.48
CA GLU A 147 7.80 8.31 6.49
C GLU A 147 7.04 9.44 7.20
N THR A 148 7.31 10.67 6.81
CA THR A 148 6.66 11.89 7.31
C THR A 148 5.87 12.53 6.18
N PRO A 149 5.15 13.64 6.41
CA PRO A 149 4.56 14.40 5.30
C PRO A 149 5.57 15.06 4.36
N PHE A 150 6.85 15.13 4.73
CA PHE A 150 7.83 15.98 4.03
C PHE A 150 9.03 15.20 3.48
N PHE A 151 9.43 14.11 4.13
CA PHE A 151 10.53 13.24 3.69
C PHE A 151 10.35 11.79 4.16
N ALA A 152 11.15 10.88 3.58
CA ALA A 152 11.37 9.53 4.08
C ALA A 152 12.81 9.35 4.59
N ALA A 153 12.95 8.67 5.73
CA ALA A 153 14.23 8.27 6.33
C ALA A 153 14.37 6.74 6.27
N LEU A 154 15.32 6.24 5.48
CA LEU A 154 15.59 4.83 5.26
C LEU A 154 16.87 4.42 5.99
N VAL A 155 16.82 3.32 6.75
CA VAL A 155 17.93 2.97 7.64
C VAL A 155 18.32 1.49 7.61
N LYS A 156 19.61 1.24 7.88
CA LYS A 156 20.21 -0.10 8.06
C LYS A 156 20.89 -0.21 9.44
N GLY A 157 20.12 -0.06 10.51
CA GLY A 157 20.63 -0.11 11.89
C GLY A 157 21.23 1.20 12.38
N THR A 158 20.41 1.97 13.05
CA THR A 158 20.68 3.37 13.40
C THR A 158 20.03 3.70 14.73
N LYS A 159 20.60 4.71 15.39
CA LYS A 159 19.91 5.43 16.46
C LYS A 159 19.72 6.87 16.01
N PHE A 160 18.47 7.30 15.90
CA PHE A 160 18.12 8.59 15.34
C PHE A 160 16.79 9.09 15.90
N GLU A 161 16.57 10.39 15.80
CA GLU A 161 15.33 11.05 16.21
C GLU A 161 14.68 11.73 15.02
N VAL A 162 13.35 11.62 14.91
CA VAL A 162 12.53 12.31 13.91
C VAL A 162 11.50 13.18 14.62
N GLN A 163 11.52 14.48 14.31
CA GLN A 163 10.60 15.48 14.82
C GLN A 163 9.75 16.00 13.66
N VAL A 164 8.44 16.11 13.86
CA VAL A 164 7.47 16.59 12.86
C VAL A 164 6.52 17.59 13.51
N GLY A 165 6.44 18.79 12.96
CA GLY A 165 5.56 19.86 13.45
C GLY A 165 5.82 21.17 12.73
N ASN A 166 4.90 22.14 12.87
CA ASN A 166 5.06 23.49 12.34
C ASN A 166 5.43 23.54 10.84
N GLY A 167 4.80 22.69 10.01
CA GLY A 167 5.05 22.66 8.56
C GLY A 167 6.43 22.11 8.16
N GLN A 168 7.14 21.45 9.07
CA GLN A 168 8.46 20.89 8.81
C GLN A 168 8.65 19.52 9.47
N ALA A 169 9.66 18.80 8.99
CA ALA A 169 10.23 17.66 9.70
C ALA A 169 11.76 17.75 9.74
N ARG A 170 12.33 17.17 10.79
CA ARG A 170 13.77 17.07 11.00
C ARG A 170 14.15 15.67 11.45
N VAL A 171 15.25 15.16 10.91
CA VAL A 171 15.90 13.94 11.37
C VAL A 171 17.33 14.23 11.83
N SER A 172 17.69 13.72 13.01
CA SER A 172 19.03 13.86 13.59
C SER A 172 19.60 12.48 13.94
N VAL A 173 20.84 12.21 13.58
CA VAL A 173 21.46 10.89 13.71
C VAL A 173 22.44 10.84 14.87
N GLU A 174 22.21 9.94 15.82
CA GLU A 174 23.14 9.66 16.92
C GLU A 174 24.15 8.58 16.51
N ARG A 175 23.69 7.53 15.82
CA ARG A 175 24.52 6.39 15.39
C ARG A 175 24.05 5.83 14.05
N GLY A 176 25.00 5.37 13.24
CA GLY A 176 24.76 4.69 11.97
C GLY A 176 24.61 5.65 10.79
N ILE A 177 23.91 5.21 9.75
CA ILE A 177 23.65 5.98 8.52
C ILE A 177 22.16 6.02 8.24
N VAL A 178 21.61 7.22 8.03
CA VAL A 178 20.22 7.46 7.62
C VAL A 178 20.20 8.08 6.24
N ALA A 179 19.62 7.39 5.26
CA ALA A 179 19.34 7.98 3.96
C ALA A 179 18.04 8.76 4.04
N VAL A 180 18.05 10.03 3.61
CA VAL A 180 16.89 10.93 3.64
C VAL A 180 16.53 11.33 2.22
N GLU A 181 15.24 11.33 1.91
CA GLU A 181 14.67 11.78 0.63
C GLU A 181 13.56 12.79 0.87
N ASP A 182 13.75 14.01 0.39
CA ASP A 182 12.75 15.09 0.43
C ASP A 182 11.68 14.92 -0.65
N PHE A 183 10.41 15.11 -0.29
CA PHE A 183 9.29 14.85 -1.19
C PHE A 183 9.00 15.98 -2.15
N ALA A 184 9.21 17.24 -1.71
CA ALA A 184 8.95 18.42 -2.52
C ALA A 184 10.00 18.60 -3.62
N SER A 185 11.28 18.54 -3.26
CA SER A 185 12.41 18.75 -4.16
C SER A 185 12.93 17.46 -4.82
N GLY A 186 12.69 16.30 -4.20
CA GLY A 186 13.33 15.04 -4.58
C GLY A 186 14.78 14.91 -4.09
N GLU A 187 15.34 15.90 -3.38
CA GLU A 187 16.72 15.87 -2.91
C GLU A 187 16.98 14.70 -1.95
N ARG A 188 18.20 14.15 -2.02
CA ARG A 188 18.62 13.00 -1.23
C ARG A 188 19.95 13.26 -0.52
N THR A 189 20.10 12.73 0.69
CA THR A 189 21.36 12.81 1.43
C THR A 189 21.54 11.61 2.37
N ASP A 190 22.79 11.22 2.61
CA ASP A 190 23.15 10.21 3.61
C ASP A 190 23.71 10.92 4.86
N LEU A 191 23.01 10.77 5.97
CA LEU A 191 23.39 11.35 7.26
C LEU A 191 24.17 10.34 8.09
N LYS A 192 25.31 10.77 8.63
CA LYS A 192 26.15 10.07 9.61
C LYS A 192 25.89 10.59 11.02
N ALA A 193 26.46 9.92 12.01
CA ALA A 193 26.42 10.34 13.41
C ALA A 193 26.81 11.83 13.59
N GLY A 194 25.99 12.58 14.33
CA GLY A 194 26.16 14.01 14.56
C GLY A 194 25.68 14.91 13.42
N GLN A 195 25.06 14.36 12.37
CA GLN A 195 24.45 15.12 11.28
C GLN A 195 22.92 15.13 11.38
N TYR A 196 22.33 16.09 10.67
CA TYR A 196 20.89 16.26 10.56
C TYR A 196 20.48 16.74 9.17
N ALA A 197 19.22 16.48 8.82
CA ALA A 197 18.52 17.09 7.70
C ALA A 197 17.14 17.56 8.14
N ALA A 198 16.66 18.64 7.52
CA ALA A 198 15.31 19.15 7.70
C ALA A 198 14.68 19.48 6.35
N SER A 199 13.36 19.29 6.28
CA SER A 199 12.52 19.70 5.15
C SER A 199 11.39 20.60 5.69
N ALA A 200 11.21 21.75 5.05
CA ALA A 200 10.21 22.76 5.39
C ALA A 200 9.64 23.37 4.10
N PRO A 201 8.91 22.60 3.28
CA PRO A 201 8.63 22.94 1.88
C PRO A 201 7.74 24.18 1.70
N SER A 202 6.97 24.58 2.72
CA SER A 202 6.21 25.83 2.72
C SER A 202 7.08 27.08 2.94
N THR A 203 8.33 26.93 3.39
CA THR A 203 9.26 28.04 3.62
C THR A 203 10.44 27.99 2.66
N LYS A 204 10.99 26.80 2.42
CA LYS A 204 12.11 26.57 1.51
C LYS A 204 12.04 25.17 0.92
N ILE A 205 12.00 25.11 -0.40
CA ILE A 205 12.10 23.85 -1.15
C ILE A 205 13.54 23.33 -1.05
N GLY A 206 13.70 22.04 -0.73
CA GLY A 206 15.00 21.38 -0.59
C GLY A 206 15.41 21.05 0.84
N LEU A 207 16.40 20.17 0.97
CA LEU A 207 16.96 19.72 2.23
C LEU A 207 17.87 20.79 2.85
N SER A 208 17.56 21.17 4.09
CA SER A 208 18.46 21.92 4.94
C SER A 208 19.27 20.97 5.80
N VAL A 209 20.56 20.83 5.50
CA VAL A 209 21.46 19.86 6.14
C VAL A 209 22.55 20.52 6.98
N GLY A 210 22.98 19.86 8.05
CA GLY A 210 24.09 20.32 8.89
C GLY A 210 24.61 19.26 9.86
N GLY A 211 25.55 19.65 10.72
CA GLY A 211 26.21 18.75 11.67
C GLY A 211 27.70 19.05 11.80
N ARG A 212 28.43 18.16 12.50
CA ARG A 212 29.90 18.26 12.67
C ARG A 212 30.64 18.38 11.33
N THR A 213 30.17 17.66 10.32
CA THR A 213 30.55 17.84 8.92
C THR A 213 29.28 17.97 8.11
N LYS A 214 29.26 18.86 7.12
CA LYS A 214 28.08 19.05 6.27
C LYS A 214 27.93 17.83 5.33
N PRO A 215 26.78 17.14 5.32
CA PRO A 215 26.56 16.03 4.40
C PRO A 215 26.34 16.55 2.97
N SER A 216 26.65 15.72 1.97
CA SER A 216 26.42 16.03 0.56
C SER A 216 24.95 15.80 0.18
N VAL A 217 24.35 16.75 -0.52
CA VAL A 217 23.00 16.61 -1.08
C VAL A 217 23.10 16.26 -2.56
N ARG A 218 22.24 15.35 -3.02
CA ARG A 218 22.17 14.90 -4.41
C ARG A 218 20.76 15.13 -4.94
N PRO A 219 20.59 15.51 -6.22
CA PRO A 219 19.27 15.59 -6.82
C PRO A 219 18.56 14.23 -6.87
N GLY A 220 17.23 14.28 -6.93
CA GLY A 220 16.36 13.13 -7.16
C GLY A 220 15.02 13.60 -7.71
N THR A 221 14.01 12.74 -7.64
CA THR A 221 12.67 13.02 -8.18
C THR A 221 11.71 13.26 -7.04
N SER A 222 10.93 14.35 -7.12
CA SER A 222 9.86 14.62 -6.17
C SER A 222 8.81 13.50 -6.21
N ARG A 223 8.21 13.20 -5.07
CA ARG A 223 7.19 12.15 -4.96
C ARG A 223 6.25 12.44 -3.79
N PRO A 224 5.04 11.90 -3.81
CA PRO A 224 4.14 12.07 -2.68
C PRO A 224 4.56 11.23 -1.45
N PRO A 225 4.07 11.62 -0.25
CA PRO A 225 4.11 10.75 0.93
C PRO A 225 3.37 9.43 0.69
N ALA A 226 3.78 8.35 1.35
CA ALA A 226 3.11 7.05 1.23
C ALA A 226 1.76 6.92 1.96
N PHE A 227 1.26 8.00 2.57
CA PHE A 227 0.01 8.02 3.33
C PHE A 227 -0.68 9.38 3.21
N GLU A 228 -1.97 9.42 3.48
CA GLU A 228 -2.75 10.66 3.41
C GLU A 228 -2.33 11.64 4.50
N THR A 229 -1.85 12.80 4.07
CA THR A 229 -1.48 13.94 4.90
C THR A 229 -2.37 15.13 4.56
N PRO A 230 -2.55 16.07 5.50
CA PRO A 230 -3.06 17.39 5.13
C PRO A 230 -2.25 17.95 3.94
N PRO A 231 -2.88 18.65 2.99
CA PRO A 231 -2.18 19.28 1.89
C PRO A 231 -1.07 20.20 2.42
N VAL A 232 0.14 20.04 1.88
CA VAL A 232 1.29 20.89 2.19
C VAL A 232 1.74 21.52 0.88
N GLU A 233 1.93 22.83 0.89
CA GLU A 233 2.44 23.57 -0.26
C GLU A 233 3.77 22.97 -0.76
N ASN A 234 3.94 22.88 -2.08
CA ASN A 234 5.11 22.33 -2.77
C ASN A 234 5.37 20.83 -2.58
N VAL A 235 4.58 20.13 -1.75
CA VAL A 235 4.66 18.66 -1.63
C VAL A 235 3.65 18.05 -2.59
N PRO A 236 4.06 17.13 -3.48
CA PRO A 236 3.10 16.38 -4.30
C PRO A 236 2.11 15.64 -3.39
N SER A 237 0.82 15.86 -3.60
CA SER A 237 -0.19 15.11 -2.87
C SER A 237 -0.10 13.64 -3.24
N ALA A 238 -0.18 12.77 -2.24
CA ALA A 238 -0.53 11.38 -2.46
C ALA A 238 -1.94 11.38 -3.03
N THR A 239 -2.06 11.54 -4.34
CA THR A 239 -3.26 11.09 -5.02
C THR A 239 -3.35 9.65 -4.58
N THR A 240 -4.41 9.30 -3.83
CA THR A 240 -4.96 7.95 -3.99
C THR A 240 -4.84 7.69 -5.48
N SER A 241 -4.19 6.60 -5.89
CA SER A 241 -4.36 6.15 -7.26
C SER A 241 -5.84 6.35 -7.53
N PRO A 242 -6.25 7.20 -8.48
CA PRO A 242 -7.63 7.25 -8.82
C PRO A 242 -7.82 5.84 -9.34
N ASN A 243 -8.40 5.02 -8.46
CA ASN A 243 -9.19 3.91 -8.88
C ASN A 243 -10.01 4.51 -10.02
N THR A 244 -9.75 4.01 -11.22
CA THR A 244 -10.65 4.21 -12.36
C THR A 244 -12.08 4.10 -11.83
N GLY A 245 -12.76 5.23 -11.64
CA GLY A 245 -14.07 5.22 -10.99
C GLY A 245 -14.38 6.50 -10.21
N ASN A 246 -15.15 7.37 -10.86
CA ASN A 246 -16.09 8.32 -10.26
C ASN A 246 -15.51 9.33 -9.25
N GLY A 247 -14.92 10.38 -9.80
CA GLY A 247 -14.88 11.68 -9.12
C GLY A 247 -16.31 12.21 -8.96
N GLN A 248 -16.92 11.90 -7.83
CA GLN A 248 -18.07 12.63 -7.33
C GLN A 248 -17.52 13.85 -6.59
N SER A 249 -17.23 14.91 -7.35
CA SER A 249 -17.12 16.27 -6.81
C SER A 249 -18.31 17.06 -7.35
N ASP A 250 -19.16 17.49 -6.43
CA ASP A 250 -20.22 18.43 -6.73
C ASP A 250 -19.61 19.73 -7.26
N ASP A 251 -20.21 20.21 -8.35
CA ASP A 251 -19.94 21.45 -9.07
C ASP A 251 -18.64 21.54 -9.91
N LYS A 252 -18.73 20.94 -11.10
CA LYS A 252 -17.87 21.13 -12.30
C LYS A 252 -16.49 20.44 -12.24
N GLY A 253 -16.42 19.19 -12.69
CA GLY A 253 -15.16 18.48 -12.89
C GLY A 253 -14.41 18.98 -14.13
N ASN A 254 -13.21 19.55 -13.97
CA ASN A 254 -12.30 19.84 -15.08
C ASN A 254 -11.02 19.02 -14.88
N SER A 255 -10.63 18.22 -15.88
CA SER A 255 -9.43 17.40 -15.83
C SER A 255 -8.57 17.69 -17.05
N SER A 256 -7.33 18.12 -16.86
CA SER A 256 -6.37 18.25 -17.96
C SER A 256 -4.95 17.84 -17.62
N GLY A 257 -4.24 17.25 -18.58
CA GLY A 257 -2.85 16.84 -18.41
C GLY A 257 -2.23 16.12 -19.62
N ASN A 258 -0.95 15.76 -19.48
CA ASN A 258 -0.19 15.06 -20.52
C ASN A 258 -0.58 13.57 -20.68
N GLY A 259 -1.37 13.02 -19.74
CA GLY A 259 -1.88 11.64 -19.78
C GLY A 259 -3.38 11.58 -20.07
N ASN A 260 -3.98 10.42 -19.84
CA ASN A 260 -5.43 10.25 -19.95
C ASN A 260 -6.15 11.07 -18.87
N SER A 261 -7.26 11.71 -19.25
CA SER A 261 -8.02 12.61 -18.37
C SER A 261 -9.46 12.12 -18.26
N ASN A 262 -10.02 12.04 -17.06
CA ASN A 262 -11.41 11.66 -16.83
C ASN A 262 -12.10 12.70 -15.93
N ALA A 263 -13.13 13.36 -16.44
CA ALA A 263 -13.89 14.38 -15.73
C ALA A 263 -15.32 13.91 -15.48
N GLY A 264 -15.77 14.02 -14.23
CA GLY A 264 -17.07 13.56 -13.74
C GLY A 264 -17.68 14.59 -12.78
N GLY A 265 -19.00 14.55 -12.59
CA GLY A 265 -19.66 15.34 -11.53
C GLY A 265 -21.15 15.57 -11.76
N ASN A 266 -21.78 16.24 -10.79
CA ASN A 266 -23.19 16.63 -10.87
C ASN A 266 -23.45 17.81 -11.82
N GLY A 267 -22.40 18.55 -12.19
CA GLY A 267 -22.46 19.69 -13.11
C GLY A 267 -21.79 19.43 -14.47
N LYS A 268 -21.33 20.49 -15.14
CA LYS A 268 -20.60 20.39 -16.42
C LYS A 268 -19.22 19.78 -16.22
N SER A 269 -18.86 18.79 -17.03
CA SER A 269 -17.56 18.10 -16.97
C SER A 269 -16.74 18.38 -18.22
N ASN A 270 -15.46 18.71 -18.05
CA ASN A 270 -14.54 18.95 -19.16
C ASN A 270 -13.27 18.09 -18.99
N ALA A 271 -12.93 17.27 -19.97
CA ALA A 271 -11.69 16.48 -20.00
C ALA A 271 -10.82 16.87 -21.20
N GLY A 272 -9.56 17.24 -20.96
CA GLY A 272 -8.65 17.76 -21.97
C GLY A 272 -7.25 17.16 -21.88
N GLY A 273 -6.57 16.84 -22.98
CA GLY A 273 -5.16 16.44 -22.86
C GLY A 273 -4.54 15.74 -24.05
N ASN A 274 -3.28 15.35 -23.87
CA ASN A 274 -2.53 14.63 -24.91
C ASN A 274 -2.91 13.13 -24.98
N GLY A 275 -3.44 12.57 -23.90
CA GLY A 275 -3.94 11.19 -23.86
C GLY A 275 -5.42 11.07 -24.20
N ASN A 276 -6.02 9.94 -23.85
CA ASN A 276 -7.45 9.68 -24.05
C ASN A 276 -8.28 10.41 -22.98
N ASN A 277 -9.35 11.07 -23.40
CA ASN A 277 -10.13 11.97 -22.57
C ASN A 277 -11.57 11.48 -22.44
N ASN A 278 -12.08 11.41 -21.23
CA ASN A 278 -13.47 11.04 -20.97
C ASN A 278 -14.15 12.10 -20.10
N ALA A 279 -15.29 12.63 -20.54
CA ALA A 279 -16.07 13.59 -19.77
C ALA A 279 -17.50 13.09 -19.61
N GLY A 280 -17.90 12.78 -18.37
CA GLY A 280 -19.21 12.24 -18.00
C GLY A 280 -19.87 13.01 -16.87
N GLY A 281 -21.15 12.76 -16.56
CA GLY A 281 -21.79 13.29 -15.35
C GLY A 281 -23.30 13.46 -15.47
N ASN A 282 -23.90 14.05 -14.44
CA ASN A 282 -25.33 14.41 -14.48
C ASN A 282 -25.59 15.69 -15.30
N GLY A 283 -24.55 16.45 -15.65
CA GLY A 283 -24.64 17.61 -16.54
C GLY A 283 -24.03 17.37 -17.92
N ASN A 284 -23.71 18.46 -18.64
CA ASN A 284 -23.03 18.38 -19.95
C ASN A 284 -21.60 17.86 -19.83
N GLY A 285 -21.19 16.94 -20.71
CA GLY A 285 -19.80 16.47 -20.83
C GLY A 285 -19.11 17.00 -22.08
N ASN A 286 -17.88 17.52 -21.94
CA ASN A 286 -17.02 17.86 -23.08
C ASN A 286 -15.65 17.16 -22.96
N ALA A 287 -15.27 16.38 -23.97
CA ALA A 287 -13.95 15.75 -24.04
C ALA A 287 -13.18 16.24 -25.28
N GLY A 288 -11.92 16.62 -25.11
CA GLY A 288 -11.11 17.24 -26.16
C GLY A 288 -9.64 16.83 -26.07
N GLY A 289 -8.96 16.48 -27.17
CA GLY A 289 -7.51 16.28 -27.09
C GLY A 289 -6.83 15.59 -28.26
N ASN A 290 -5.56 15.22 -28.07
CA ASN A 290 -4.79 14.53 -29.11
C ASN A 290 -5.10 13.03 -29.20
N GLY A 291 -5.52 12.40 -28.10
CA GLY A 291 -5.98 11.01 -28.06
C GLY A 291 -7.47 10.86 -28.38
N ASP A 292 -8.02 9.68 -28.09
CA ASP A 292 -9.45 9.41 -28.26
C ASP A 292 -10.27 10.17 -27.20
N SER A 293 -11.41 10.71 -27.60
CA SER A 293 -12.29 11.52 -26.74
C SER A 293 -13.67 10.89 -26.63
N ASN A 294 -14.16 10.71 -25.40
CA ASN A 294 -15.52 10.25 -25.13
C ASN A 294 -16.25 11.26 -24.23
N ALA A 295 -17.43 11.71 -24.62
CA ALA A 295 -18.17 12.72 -23.88
C ALA A 295 -19.64 12.30 -23.71
N GLY A 296 -20.18 12.44 -22.51
CA GLY A 296 -21.60 12.32 -22.30
C GLY A 296 -22.11 12.73 -20.93
N GLY A 297 -23.38 12.43 -20.67
CA GLY A 297 -24.05 12.72 -19.41
C GLY A 297 -25.57 12.66 -19.53
N ASN A 298 -26.28 13.09 -18.47
CA ASN A 298 -27.74 13.21 -18.53
C ASN A 298 -28.22 14.40 -19.38
N ASP A 299 -27.31 15.32 -19.72
CA ASP A 299 -27.59 16.41 -20.65
C ASP A 299 -26.83 16.16 -21.97
N ASN A 300 -26.13 17.17 -22.52
CA ASN A 300 -25.45 17.06 -23.82
C ASN A 300 -24.01 16.55 -23.70
N GLY A 301 -23.57 15.77 -24.68
CA GLY A 301 -22.18 15.31 -24.83
C GLY A 301 -21.50 15.95 -26.05
N ASN A 302 -20.28 16.45 -25.89
CA ASN A 302 -19.45 16.94 -27.01
C ASN A 302 -18.04 16.35 -26.96
N ALA A 303 -17.67 15.54 -27.96
CA ALA A 303 -16.35 14.92 -28.06
C ALA A 303 -15.59 15.48 -29.26
N GLY A 304 -14.36 15.94 -29.03
CA GLY A 304 -13.48 16.58 -29.99
C GLY A 304 -12.07 15.98 -29.94
N GLY A 305 -11.34 15.91 -31.05
CA GLY A 305 -9.90 15.60 -30.97
C GLY A 305 -9.22 15.13 -32.24
N ASN A 306 -7.92 14.84 -32.11
CA ASN A 306 -7.15 14.24 -33.19
C ASN A 306 -7.37 12.72 -33.30
N GLY A 307 -7.74 12.06 -32.20
CA GLY A 307 -8.16 10.65 -32.18
C GLY A 307 -9.62 10.44 -32.58
N ASN A 308 -10.17 9.28 -32.23
CA ASN A 308 -11.58 8.98 -32.41
C ASN A 308 -12.43 9.71 -31.36
N SER A 309 -13.60 10.19 -31.76
CA SER A 309 -14.51 10.94 -30.90
C SER A 309 -15.84 10.21 -30.77
N ASN A 310 -16.30 10.00 -29.54
CA ASN A 310 -17.63 9.47 -29.27
C ASN A 310 -18.40 10.40 -28.34
N ALA A 311 -19.58 10.84 -28.74
CA ALA A 311 -20.42 11.73 -27.95
C ALA A 311 -21.80 11.11 -27.72
N GLY A 312 -22.28 11.09 -26.49
CA GLY A 312 -23.53 10.46 -26.08
C GLY A 312 -24.24 11.20 -24.95
N GLY A 313 -25.47 10.82 -24.63
CA GLY A 313 -26.19 11.32 -23.44
C GLY A 313 -27.70 11.23 -23.57
N ASN A 314 -28.43 11.63 -22.52
CA ASN A 314 -29.88 11.78 -22.63
C ASN A 314 -30.27 13.07 -23.40
N GLY A 315 -29.35 14.01 -23.57
CA GLY A 315 -29.50 15.17 -24.45
C GLY A 315 -28.94 14.92 -25.86
N ASN A 316 -28.35 15.97 -26.45
CA ASN A 316 -27.73 15.93 -27.77
C ASN A 316 -26.28 15.42 -27.69
N GLY A 317 -25.86 14.62 -28.67
CA GLY A 317 -24.47 14.18 -28.84
C GLY A 317 -23.82 14.86 -30.04
N ASN A 318 -22.66 15.47 -29.86
CA ASN A 318 -21.85 16.04 -30.95
C ASN A 318 -20.43 15.45 -30.93
N ALA A 319 -20.03 14.72 -31.96
CA ALA A 319 -18.68 14.17 -32.08
C ALA A 319 -17.95 14.79 -33.27
N GLY A 320 -16.74 15.28 -33.03
CA GLY A 320 -15.89 16.00 -33.98
C GLY A 320 -14.44 15.49 -33.92
N GLY A 321 -13.73 15.34 -35.03
CA GLY A 321 -12.29 15.05 -34.94
C GLY A 321 -11.59 14.63 -36.22
N ASN A 322 -10.28 14.40 -36.12
CA ASN A 322 -9.49 13.86 -37.22
C ASN A 322 -9.67 12.35 -37.39
N GLY A 323 -10.01 11.63 -36.32
CA GLY A 323 -10.37 10.21 -36.36
C GLY A 323 -11.84 9.97 -36.72
N ASN A 324 -12.33 8.77 -36.41
CA ASN A 324 -13.74 8.43 -36.57
C ASN A 324 -14.59 9.12 -35.50
N SER A 325 -15.77 9.58 -35.89
CA SER A 325 -16.71 10.29 -35.01
C SER A 325 -18.02 9.53 -34.89
N ASN A 326 -18.47 9.27 -33.67
CA ASN A 326 -19.77 8.67 -33.42
C ASN A 326 -20.58 9.54 -32.45
N ALA A 327 -21.78 9.94 -32.84
CA ALA A 327 -22.63 10.79 -32.01
C ALA A 327 -24.00 10.15 -31.77
N GLY A 328 -24.40 10.09 -30.51
CA GLY A 328 -25.57 9.38 -29.99
C GLY A 328 -26.35 10.19 -28.96
N GLY A 329 -27.60 9.79 -28.69
CA GLY A 329 -28.35 10.24 -27.51
C GLY A 329 -29.87 10.16 -27.66
N ASN A 330 -30.62 10.52 -26.62
CA ASN A 330 -32.09 10.64 -26.76
C ASN A 330 -32.49 11.93 -27.53
N GLY A 331 -31.59 12.91 -27.60
CA GLY A 331 -31.73 14.11 -28.43
C GLY A 331 -31.15 13.93 -29.85
N ASN A 332 -30.68 15.03 -30.44
CA ASN A 332 -30.07 15.05 -31.76
C ASN A 332 -28.62 14.55 -31.71
N GLY A 333 -28.20 13.83 -32.75
CA GLY A 333 -26.82 13.36 -32.92
C GLY A 333 -26.13 14.04 -34.11
N ASN A 334 -24.97 14.66 -33.91
CA ASN A 334 -24.15 15.19 -35.01
C ASN A 334 -22.72 14.66 -34.96
N ALA A 335 -22.30 13.90 -35.97
CA ALA A 335 -20.94 13.41 -36.10
C ALA A 335 -20.25 14.06 -37.30
N GLY A 336 -19.08 14.66 -37.06
CA GLY A 336 -18.24 15.40 -38.00
C GLY A 336 -16.79 14.93 -37.92
N GLY A 337 -16.05 14.85 -39.03
CA GLY A 337 -14.61 14.58 -38.94
C GLY A 337 -13.90 14.21 -40.22
N ASN A 338 -12.59 13.99 -40.13
CA ASN A 338 -11.80 13.49 -41.27
C ASN A 338 -11.95 11.97 -41.47
N GLY A 339 -12.28 11.22 -40.41
CA GLY A 339 -12.61 9.80 -40.48
C GLY A 339 -14.08 9.52 -40.78
N ASN A 340 -14.52 8.28 -40.53
CA ASN A 340 -15.91 7.89 -40.70
C ASN A 340 -16.79 8.49 -39.60
N SER A 341 -17.97 8.97 -40.00
CA SER A 341 -18.94 9.59 -39.10
C SER A 341 -20.19 8.71 -39.00
N ASN A 342 -20.60 8.38 -37.78
CA ASN A 342 -21.84 7.64 -37.54
C ASN A 342 -22.71 8.37 -36.53
N THR A 343 -24.02 8.40 -36.77
CA THR A 343 -24.98 8.99 -35.85
C THR A 343 -26.17 8.08 -35.58
N GLY A 344 -26.67 8.15 -34.35
CA GLY A 344 -27.89 7.48 -33.91
C GLY A 344 -28.55 8.24 -32.76
N GLY A 345 -29.79 7.90 -32.43
CA GLY A 345 -30.54 8.56 -31.37
C GLY A 345 -32.00 8.77 -31.74
N ASN A 346 -32.81 9.20 -30.78
CA ASN A 346 -34.25 9.38 -31.00
C ASN A 346 -34.59 10.73 -31.67
N GLY A 347 -33.63 11.65 -31.74
CA GLY A 347 -33.75 12.95 -32.41
C GLY A 347 -33.25 12.97 -33.85
N ASN A 348 -33.06 14.17 -34.40
CA ASN A 348 -32.46 14.32 -35.73
C ASN A 348 -30.97 13.98 -35.71
N SER A 349 -30.56 13.15 -36.66
CA SER A 349 -29.19 12.67 -36.79
C SER A 349 -28.54 13.19 -38.07
N ASN A 350 -27.31 13.69 -37.97
CA ASN A 350 -26.50 14.14 -39.11
C ASN A 350 -25.07 13.62 -39.01
N ALA A 351 -24.60 12.88 -40.00
CA ALA A 351 -23.23 12.41 -40.10
C ALA A 351 -22.57 13.05 -41.32
N GLY A 352 -21.67 14.00 -41.07
CA GLY A 352 -20.85 14.66 -42.10
C GLY A 352 -19.37 14.44 -41.86
N GLY A 353 -18.53 14.68 -42.88
CA GLY A 353 -17.07 14.51 -42.76
C GLY A 353 -16.40 14.23 -44.10
N ASN A 354 -15.07 14.14 -44.09
CA ASN A 354 -14.29 13.76 -45.27
C ASN A 354 -14.29 12.23 -45.50
N GLY A 355 -14.70 11.44 -44.50
CA GLY A 355 -14.93 9.99 -44.60
C GLY A 355 -16.39 9.61 -44.83
N ASN A 356 -16.72 8.32 -44.73
CA ASN A 356 -18.09 7.83 -44.95
C ASN A 356 -19.02 8.21 -43.79
N GLY A 357 -20.16 8.81 -44.11
CA GLY A 357 -21.21 9.21 -43.17
C GLY A 357 -22.38 8.21 -43.14
N ASN A 358 -22.83 7.80 -41.95
CA ASN A 358 -24.05 7.01 -41.76
C ASN A 358 -24.92 7.62 -40.65
N SER A 359 -26.21 7.80 -40.91
CA SER A 359 -27.14 8.40 -39.95
C SER A 359 -28.39 7.55 -39.81
N LYS A 360 -28.72 7.18 -38.57
CA LYS A 360 -29.99 6.53 -38.22
C LYS A 360 -30.86 7.49 -37.39
N LYS A 361 -32.14 7.56 -37.74
CA LYS A 361 -33.21 8.14 -36.92
C LYS A 361 -33.89 7.05 -36.10
#